data_AF-A0A1F3YBH0-F1
#
_entry.id   AF-A0A1F3YBH0-F1
#
_cell.length_a   1.000
_cell.length_b   1.000
_cell.length_c   1.000
_cell.angle_alpha   90.00
_cell.angle_beta   90.00
_cell.angle_gamma   90.00
#
_symmetry.space_group_name_H-M   'P 1'
#
loop_
_entity.id
_entity.type
_entity.pdbx_description
1 polymer ?
#
loop_
_entity_poly.entity_id
_entity_poly.type
_entity_poly.pdbx_seq_one_letter_code
_entity_poly.pdbx_strand_id
1 'polypeptide(L)' 'MGKSGASNRGDLRRALAWLAEQGAWTPELIEQACQRFDLSPVDEEFLLREYRRLRGPQDR' A
#
# COMPACT_ATOMS: atom_id res chain seq x y z
N MET A 1 9.58 -14.87 16.94
CA MET A 1 8.91 -14.52 15.66
C MET A 1 9.55 -13.26 15.10
N GLY A 2 10.45 -13.39 14.12
CA GLY A 2 10.98 -12.25 13.37
C GLY A 2 10.99 -12.65 11.92
N LYS A 3 9.85 -12.50 11.24
CA LYS A 3 9.83 -12.69 9.79
C LYS A 3 10.61 -11.52 9.21
N SER A 4 11.83 -11.82 8.76
CA SER A 4 12.71 -10.89 8.05
C SER A 4 11.89 -10.18 6.97
N GLY A 5 11.57 -8.91 7.23
CA GLY A 5 10.86 -8.01 6.31
C GLY A 5 11.78 -7.60 5.18
N ALA A 6 12.08 -8.53 4.28
CA ALA A 6 12.63 -8.17 2.99
C ALA A 6 11.44 -7.69 2.14
N SER A 7 11.16 -6.37 2.15
CA SER A 7 10.26 -5.75 1.18
C SER A 7 10.67 -6.21 -0.21
N ASN A 8 9.87 -7.10 -0.81
CA ASN A 8 10.08 -7.46 -2.19
C ASN A 8 9.63 -6.28 -3.05
N ARG A 9 10.59 -5.39 -3.37
CA ARG A 9 10.32 -4.15 -4.13
C ARG A 9 9.62 -4.39 -5.48
N GLY A 10 9.69 -5.60 -6.03
CA GLY A 10 8.95 -5.98 -7.24
C GLY A 10 7.43 -6.04 -7.02
N ASP A 11 6.99 -6.51 -5.87
CA ASP A 11 5.56 -6.71 -5.58
C ASP A 11 4.87 -5.42 -5.16
N LEU A 12 5.59 -4.53 -4.45
CA LEU A 12 5.09 -3.18 -4.14
C LEU A 12 4.78 -2.37 -5.41
N ARG A 13 5.63 -2.43 -6.44
CA ARG A 13 5.36 -1.69 -7.70
C ARG A 13 4.14 -2.23 -8.43
N ARG A 14 3.91 -3.54 -8.40
CA ARG A 14 2.70 -4.16 -8.98
C ARG A 14 1.45 -3.77 -8.21
N ALA A 15 1.53 -3.75 -6.89
CA ALA A 15 0.46 -3.27 -6.02
C ALA A 15 0.09 -1.82 -6.30
N LEU A 16 1.10 -0.95 -6.45
CA LEU A 16 0.90 0.46 -6.81
C LEU A 16 0.26 0.64 -8.19
N ALA A 17 0.70 -0.13 -9.19
CA ALA A 17 0.11 -0.10 -10.53
C ALA A 17 -1.37 -0.52 -10.47
N TRP A 18 -1.67 -1.61 -9.77
CA TRP A 18 -3.04 -2.09 -9.58
C TRP A 18 -3.92 -1.09 -8.83
N LEU A 19 -3.39 -0.46 -7.77
CA LEU A 19 -4.10 0.61 -7.04
C LEU A 19 -4.37 1.83 -7.94
N ALA A 20 -3.46 2.17 -8.85
CA ALA A 20 -3.67 3.24 -9.82
C ALA A 20 -4.76 2.88 -10.85
N GLU A 21 -4.85 1.61 -11.27
CA GLU A 21 -5.92 1.13 -12.15
C GLU A 21 -7.31 1.23 -11.50
N GLN A 22 -7.41 1.10 -10.17
CA GLN A 22 -8.68 1.25 -9.46
C GLN A 22 -9.17 2.72 -9.41
N GLY A 23 -8.31 3.68 -9.75
CA GLY A 23 -8.65 5.11 -9.80
C GLY A 23 -8.83 5.78 -8.44
N ALA A 24 -8.93 5.01 -7.34
CA ALA A 24 -9.00 5.52 -5.99
C ALA A 24 -8.09 4.70 -5.08
N TRP A 25 -7.36 5.38 -4.20
CA TRP A 25 -6.70 4.73 -3.09
C TRP A 25 -7.64 4.81 -1.89
N THR A 26 -7.99 3.67 -1.33
CA THR A 26 -8.74 3.56 -0.09
C THR A 26 -8.05 2.52 0.81
N PRO A 27 -8.25 2.57 2.14
CA PRO A 27 -7.69 1.58 3.05
C PRO A 27 -8.06 0.14 2.65
N GLU A 28 -9.29 -0.08 2.19
CA GLU A 28 -9.80 -1.40 1.78
C GLU A 28 -9.11 -1.91 0.51
N LEU A 29 -8.79 -1.01 -0.42
CA LEU A 29 -8.03 -1.36 -1.62
C LEU A 29 -6.56 -1.63 -1.30
N ILE A 30 -5.98 -0.89 -0.36
CA ILE A 30 -4.61 -1.14 0.12
C ILE A 30 -4.50 -2.52 0.75
N GLU A 31 -5.45 -2.90 1.60
CA GLU A 31 -5.50 -4.23 2.22
C GLU A 31 -5.63 -5.35 1.16
N GLN A 32 -6.52 -5.17 0.18
CA GLN A 32 -6.65 -6.10 -0.95
C GLN A 32 -5.37 -6.21 -1.77
N ALA A 33 -4.67 -5.10 -2.01
CA ALA A 33 -3.38 -5.13 -2.69
C ALA A 33 -2.34 -5.89 -1.86
N CYS A 34 -2.34 -5.73 -0.55
CA CYS A 34 -1.43 -6.45 0.34
C CYS A 34 -1.65 -7.96 0.28
N GLN A 35 -2.92 -8.40 0.33
CA GLN A 35 -3.27 -9.82 0.21
C GLN A 35 -2.95 -10.39 -1.19
N ARG A 36 -3.19 -9.61 -2.25
CA ARG A 36 -3.01 -10.06 -3.64
C ARG A 36 -1.55 -10.18 -4.05
N PHE A 37 -0.69 -9.29 -3.56
CA PHE A 37 0.71 -9.21 -3.93
C PHE A 37 1.66 -9.71 -2.83
N ASP A 38 1.13 -10.36 -1.79
CA ASP A 38 1.88 -10.87 -0.63
C ASP A 38 2.79 -9.81 -0.03
N LEU A 39 2.26 -8.59 0.11
CA LEU A 39 3.03 -7.47 0.65
C LEU A 39 3.34 -7.70 2.12
N SER A 40 4.53 -7.27 2.52
CA SER A 40 4.91 -7.35 3.93
C SER A 40 4.14 -6.30 4.74
N PRO A 41 4.00 -6.49 6.07
CA PRO A 41 3.39 -5.48 6.94
C PRO A 41 4.07 -4.10 6.85
N VAL A 42 5.36 -4.07 6.51
CA VAL A 42 6.12 -2.83 6.30
C VAL A 42 5.65 -2.09 5.04
N ASP A 43 5.36 -2.84 3.97
CA ASP A 43 4.86 -2.28 2.72
C ASP A 43 3.41 -1.79 2.88
N GLU A 44 2.58 -2.52 3.64
CA GLU A 44 1.22 -2.10 4.00
C GLU A 44 1.23 -0.78 4.79
N GLU A 45 2.06 -0.68 5.83
CA GLU A 45 2.18 0.53 6.63
C GLU A 45 2.67 1.73 5.79
N PHE A 46 3.59 1.48 4.85
CA PHE A 46 4.02 2.49 3.88
C PHE A 46 2.85 2.99 3.02
N LEU A 47 2.05 2.08 2.45
CA LEU A 47 0.90 2.44 1.61
C LEU A 47 -0.16 3.22 2.39
N LEU A 48 -0.48 2.80 3.62
CA LEU A 48 -1.42 3.49 4.50
C LEU A 48 -0.92 4.90 4.87
N ARG A 49 0.37 5.05 5.14
CA ARG A 49 0.97 6.36 5.42
C ARG A 49 0.93 7.28 4.21
N GLU A 50 1.21 6.75 3.02
CA GLU A 50 1.17 7.54 1.78
C GLU A 50 -0.27 7.94 1.42
N TYR A 51 -1.24 7.04 1.62
CA TYR A 51 -2.66 7.35 1.50
C TYR A 51 -3.07 8.52 2.41
N ARG A 52 -2.67 8.49 3.69
CA ARG A 52 -2.94 9.59 4.62
C ARG A 52 -2.27 10.89 4.20
N ARG A 53 -1.04 10.83 3.67
CA ARG A 53 -0.33 11.98 3.12
C ARG A 53 -1.07 12.58 1.92
N LEU A 54 -1.51 11.75 0.98
CA LEU A 54 -2.24 12.19 -0.22
C LEU A 54 -3.62 12.76 0.12
N ARG A 55 -4.23 12.32 1.23
CA ARG A 55 -5.54 12.82 1.70
C ARG A 55 -5.46 13.97 2.71
N GLY A 56 -4.28 14.39 3.16
CA GLY A 56 -4.11 15.50 4.10
C GLY A 56 -3.45 16.74 3.48
N PRO A 57 -3.82 17.97 3.88
CA PRO A 57 -5.10 18.44 4.41
C PRO A 57 -6.01 18.95 3.26
N GLN A 58 -7.22 18.41 3.14
CA GLN A 58 -8.37 19.13 2.55
C GLN A 58 -8.94 20.10 3.60
N ASP A 59 -8.07 20.90 4.22
CA ASP A 59 -8.41 21.96 5.17
C ASP A 59 -7.71 23.22 4.63
N ARG A 60 -8.44 23.98 3.81
CA ARG A 60 -8.10 25.35 3.41
C ARG A 60 -9.32 26.22 3.64
#